data_AF-A0A4Y2SBV0-F1
#
_entry.id   AF-A0A4Y2SBV0-F1
#
_cell.length_a   1.000
_cell.length_b   1.000
_cell.length_c   1.000
_cell.angle_alpha   90.00
_cell.angle_beta   90.00
_cell.angle_gamma   90.00
#
_symmetry.space_group_name_H-M   'P 1'
#
loop_
_entity.id
_entity.type
_entity.pdbx_description
1 polymer ?
#
loop_
_entity_poly.entity_id
_entity_poly.type
_entity_poly.pdbx_seq_one_letter_code
_entity_poly.pdbx_strand_id
1 'polypeptide(L)'
;MDLYFTADEIQDAEYFWIKYVQDEFYSAEISALRSNKQRRNSSEIRSLMPYLDEDSLLRITGQLLEAELCFGGKHPFILPRRCKFTELLVTRKHERIGHCGISATLTQLGKK
;
A
#
# COMPACT_ATOMS: atom_id res chain seq x y z
N MET A 1 -21.59 22.06 12.25
CA MET A 1 -22.11 21.00 11.38
C MET A 1 -21.01 19.96 11.33
N ASP A 2 -21.04 19.01 12.25
CA ASP A 2 -20.00 18.00 12.34
C ASP A 2 -20.21 17.03 11.19
N LEU A 3 -19.38 17.17 10.15
CA LEU A 3 -19.28 16.25 9.03
C LEU A 3 -18.60 14.97 9.56
N TYR A 4 -19.38 14.11 10.19
CA TYR A 4 -18.92 12.77 10.55
C TYR A 4 -18.78 11.94 9.29
N PHE A 5 -17.55 11.56 8.94
CA PHE A 5 -17.28 10.59 7.88
C PHE A 5 -17.57 9.18 8.38
N THR A 6 -18.22 8.37 7.54
CA THR A 6 -18.42 6.95 7.79
C THR A 6 -17.09 6.19 7.68
N ALA A 7 -17.06 4.96 8.21
CA ALA A 7 -15.89 4.10 8.07
C ALA A 7 -15.53 3.83 6.60
N ASP A 8 -16.56 3.66 5.75
CA ASP A 8 -16.42 3.42 4.32
C ASP A 8 -15.84 4.66 3.61
N GLU A 9 -16.34 5.86 3.89
CA GLU A 9 -15.80 7.10 3.31
C GLU A 9 -14.33 7.33 3.67
N ILE A 10 -13.93 6.99 4.90
CA ILE A 10 -12.52 7.08 5.33
C ILE A 10 -11.67 6.04 4.58
N GLN A 11 -12.21 4.84 4.35
CA GLN A 11 -11.53 3.79 3.62
C GLN A 11 -11.35 4.14 2.14
N ASP A 12 -12.41 4.61 1.49
CA ASP A 12 -12.41 5.02 0.10
C ASP A 12 -11.45 6.20 -0.13
N ALA A 13 -11.44 7.18 0.78
CA ALA A 13 -10.48 8.28 0.73
C ALA A 13 -9.04 7.77 0.87
N GLU A 14 -8.78 6.79 1.74
CA GLU A 14 -7.43 6.21 1.85
C GLU A 14 -7.03 5.48 0.56
N TYR A 15 -7.93 4.70 -0.04
CA TYR A 15 -7.67 3.98 -1.29
C TYR A 15 -7.43 4.93 -2.46
N PHE A 16 -8.20 6.03 -2.53
CA PHE A 16 -7.97 7.10 -3.49
C PHE A 16 -6.55 7.65 -3.39
N TRP A 17 -6.08 7.99 -2.19
CA TRP A 17 -4.74 8.53 -2.00
C TRP A 17 -3.65 7.51 -2.27
N ILE A 18 -3.85 6.24 -1.92
CA ILE A 18 -2.92 5.16 -2.28
C ILE A 18 -2.78 5.10 -3.80
N LYS A 19 -3.90 5.05 -4.53
CA LYS A 19 -3.90 5.00 -5.99
C LYS A 19 -3.22 6.21 -6.61
N TYR A 20 -3.56 7.40 -6.15
CA TYR A 20 -2.98 8.66 -6.61
C TYR A 20 -1.45 8.65 -6.49
N VAL A 21 -0.93 8.29 -5.32
CA VAL A 21 0.52 8.25 -5.06
C VAL A 21 1.20 7.14 -5.87
N GLN A 22 0.54 6.01 -6.08
CA GLN A 22 1.06 4.95 -6.93
C GLN A 22 1.15 5.37 -8.39
N ASP A 23 0.13 6.04 -8.93
CA ASP A 23 0.16 6.58 -10.29
C ASP A 23 1.24 7.67 -10.42
N GLU A 24 1.42 8.53 -9.41
CA GLU A 24 2.44 9.58 -9.42
C GLU A 24 3.88 9.01 -9.45
N PHE A 25 4.18 8.01 -8.61
CA PHE A 25 5.55 7.50 -8.43
C PHE A 25 5.89 6.26 -9.26
N TYR A 26 4.89 5.48 -9.67
CA TYR A 26 5.07 4.18 -10.33
C TYR A 26 4.31 4.07 -11.66
N SER A 27 3.99 5.19 -12.31
CA SER A 27 3.28 5.22 -13.60
C SER A 27 3.93 4.34 -14.67
N ALA A 28 5.27 4.28 -14.71
CA ALA A 28 6.02 3.47 -15.67
C ALA A 28 5.83 1.97 -15.40
N GLU A 29 5.88 1.55 -14.14
CA GLU A 29 5.66 0.17 -13.70
C GLU A 29 4.21 -0.25 -13.91
N ILE A 30 3.25 0.60 -13.55
CA ILE A 30 1.82 0.38 -13.77
C ILE A 30 1.54 0.20 -15.26
N SER A 31 2.10 1.08 -16.11
CA SER A 31 1.95 0.97 -17.56
C SER A 31 2.59 -0.31 -18.13
N ALA A 32 3.74 -0.72 -17.59
CA ALA A 32 4.39 -1.97 -17.98
C ALA A 32 3.59 -3.20 -17.56
N LEU A 33 2.95 -3.19 -16.39
CA LEU A 33 2.07 -4.25 -15.91
C LEU A 33 0.81 -4.35 -16.77
N ARG A 34 0.17 -3.21 -17.08
CA ARG A 34 -1.02 -3.17 -17.97
C ARG A 34 -0.73 -3.70 -19.38
N SER A 35 0.48 -3.44 -19.90
CA SER A 35 0.87 -3.86 -21.25
C SER A 35 1.53 -5.25 -21.31
N ASN A 36 1.60 -5.98 -20.19
CA ASN A 36 2.31 -7.27 -20.06
C ASN A 36 3.79 -7.21 -20.51
N LYS A 37 4.42 -6.03 -20.41
CA LYS A 37 5.82 -5.74 -20.78
C LYS A 37 6.75 -5.75 -19.57
N GLN A 38 6.41 -6.50 -18.54
CA GLN A 38 7.07 -6.55 -17.23
C GLN A 38 8.59 -6.86 -17.27
N ARG A 39 9.15 -7.23 -18.43
CA ARG A 39 10.52 -7.75 -18.56
C ARG A 39 11.64 -6.72 -18.69
N ARG A 40 11.37 -5.42 -18.93
CA ARG A 40 12.46 -4.45 -19.24
C ARG A 40 12.79 -3.41 -18.16
N ASN A 41 12.04 -3.35 -17.06
CA ASN A 41 12.21 -2.25 -16.11
C ASN A 41 13.12 -2.69 -14.95
N SER A 42 14.26 -2.04 -14.79
CA SER A 42 15.17 -2.15 -13.63
C SER A 42 14.67 -1.29 -12.46
N SER A 43 13.38 -1.39 -12.14
CA SER A 43 12.77 -0.55 -11.12
C SER A 43 13.09 -1.05 -9.71
N GLU A 44 13.17 -0.12 -8.76
CA GLU A 44 13.45 -0.41 -7.34
C GLU A 44 12.46 -1.41 -6.74
N ILE A 45 11.23 -1.45 -7.27
CA ILE A 45 10.16 -2.32 -6.79
C ILE A 45 10.08 -3.67 -7.50
N ARG A 46 10.91 -3.93 -8.52
CA ARG A 46 10.88 -5.20 -9.28
C ARG A 46 11.10 -6.42 -8.38
N SER A 47 12.01 -6.30 -7.41
CA SER A 47 12.31 -7.37 -6.44
C SER A 47 11.12 -7.70 -5.54
N LEU A 48 10.14 -6.79 -5.42
CA LEU A 48 8.91 -6.98 -4.65
C LEU A 48 7.83 -7.75 -5.44
N MET A 49 8.14 -8.24 -6.64
CA MET A 49 7.20 -8.96 -7.51
C MET A 49 5.84 -8.24 -7.63
N PRO A 50 5.84 -6.99 -8.14
CA PRO A 50 4.65 -6.15 -8.12
C PRO A 50 3.59 -6.66 -9.10
N TYR A 51 2.33 -6.55 -8.72
CA TYR A 51 1.17 -6.81 -9.58
C TYR A 51 0.07 -5.76 -9.35
N LEU A 52 -0.86 -5.65 -10.30
CA LEU A 52 -2.07 -4.83 -10.16
C LEU A 52 -3.23 -5.73 -9.70
N ASP A 53 -3.94 -5.31 -8.66
CA ASP A 53 -5.17 -5.98 -8.24
C ASP A 53 -6.38 -5.55 -9.09
N GLU A 54 -7.57 -6.04 -8.72
CA GLU A 54 -8.84 -5.76 -9.42
C GLU A 54 -9.21 -4.27 -9.40
N ASP A 55 -8.76 -3.52 -8.39
CA ASP A 55 -8.99 -2.07 -8.24
C ASP A 55 -7.89 -1.22 -8.92
N SER A 56 -6.97 -1.88 -9.63
CA SER A 56 -5.77 -1.29 -10.25
C SER A 56 -4.80 -0.66 -9.24
N LEU A 57 -4.74 -1.18 -8.02
CA LEU A 57 -3.76 -0.81 -7.01
C LEU A 57 -2.53 -1.71 -7.12
N LEU A 58 -1.36 -1.10 -6.95
CA LEU A 58 -0.07 -1.78 -7.02
C LEU A 58 0.24 -2.50 -5.72
N ARG A 59 0.40 -3.83 -5.77
CA ARG A 59 0.63 -4.70 -4.61
C ARG A 59 1.84 -5.61 -4.78
N ILE A 60 2.34 -6.11 -3.65
CA ILE A 60 3.38 -7.13 -3.58
C ILE A 60 2.74 -8.51 -3.70
N THR A 61 3.33 -9.39 -4.52
CA THR A 61 2.94 -10.80 -4.53
C THR A 61 3.51 -11.51 -3.30
N GLY A 62 2.64 -12.01 -2.40
CA GLY A 62 2.93 -13.11 -1.47
C GLY A 62 4.00 -12.87 -0.41
N GLN A 63 3.70 -12.10 0.63
CA GLN A 63 4.39 -12.26 1.92
C GLN A 63 3.70 -13.35 2.75
N LEU A 64 4.39 -14.48 2.94
CA LEU A 64 3.96 -15.68 3.68
C LEU A 64 2.56 -16.20 3.31
N LEU A 65 2.51 -17.08 2.30
CA LEU A 65 1.29 -17.84 1.96
C LEU A 65 0.71 -18.61 3.16
N GLU A 66 1.56 -19.03 4.10
CA GLU A 66 1.21 -19.86 5.26
C GLU A 66 0.84 -19.07 6.54
N ALA A 67 0.95 -17.75 6.55
CA ALA A 67 0.50 -16.98 7.71
C ALA A 67 -1.02 -16.77 7.67
N GLU A 68 -1.68 -16.84 8.83
CA GLU A 68 -3.09 -16.47 9.04
C GLU A 68 -3.28 -14.94 8.96
N LEU A 69 -2.82 -14.33 7.88
CA LEU A 69 -2.98 -12.92 7.59
C LEU A 69 -4.22 -12.69 6.73
N CYS A 70 -4.89 -11.55 6.95
CA CYS A 70 -5.90 -11.03 6.05
C CYS A 70 -5.30 -10.77 4.64
N PHE A 71 -6.15 -10.66 3.62
CA PHE A 71 -5.72 -10.53 2.23
C PHE A 71 -4.69 -9.42 2.02
N GLY A 72 -4.93 -8.22 2.53
CA GLY A 72 -3.98 -7.11 2.36
C GLY A 72 -2.69 -7.28 3.17
N GLY A 73 -2.69 -8.07 4.24
CA GLY A 73 -1.47 -8.51 4.92
C GLY A 73 -0.63 -9.47 4.07
N LYS A 74 -1.27 -10.32 3.27
CA LYS A 74 -0.59 -11.21 2.30
C LYS A 74 -0.13 -10.46 1.04
N HIS A 75 -0.89 -9.44 0.67
CA HIS A 75 -0.72 -8.64 -0.55
C HIS A 75 -0.67 -7.14 -0.24
N PRO A 76 0.37 -6.66 0.45
CA PRO A 76 0.44 -5.27 0.88
C PRO A 76 0.58 -4.32 -0.30
N PHE A 77 0.04 -3.10 -0.14
CA PHE A 77 0.21 -2.03 -1.09
C PHE A 77 1.67 -1.58 -1.18
N ILE A 78 2.13 -1.30 -2.40
CA ILE A 78 3.44 -0.68 -2.62
C ILE A 78 3.28 0.83 -2.52
N LEU A 79 3.97 1.44 -1.55
CA LEU A 79 3.97 2.89 -1.36
C LEU A 79 5.41 3.44 -1.46
N PRO A 80 5.59 4.63 -2.07
CA PRO A 80 6.90 5.26 -2.17
C PRO A 80 7.42 5.66 -0.79
N ARG A 81 8.68 5.30 -0.52
CA ARG A 81 9.35 5.56 0.76
C ARG A 81 9.44 7.04 1.11
N ARG A 82 9.65 7.90 0.10
CA ARG A 82 9.83 9.35 0.26
C ARG A 82 8.61 10.11 -0.24
N CYS A 83 7.46 9.86 0.36
CA CYS A 83 6.22 10.57 0.09
C CYS A 83 5.53 10.96 1.38
N LYS A 84 4.95 12.17 1.41
CA LYS A 84 4.28 12.70 2.61
C LYS A 84 3.08 11.84 3.02
N PHE A 85 2.34 11.30 2.04
CA PHE A 85 1.23 10.40 2.33
C PHE A 85 1.69 9.14 3.08
N THR A 86 2.76 8.48 2.60
CA THR A 86 3.34 7.30 3.25
C THR A 86 3.79 7.62 4.68
N GLU A 87 4.45 8.76 4.89
CA GLU A 87 4.86 9.23 6.21
C GLU A 87 3.64 9.40 7.14
N LEU A 88 2.60 10.10 6.68
CA LEU A 88 1.39 10.33 7.47
C LEU A 88 0.65 9.03 7.80
N LEU A 89 0.61 8.07 6.87
CA LEU A 89 -0.01 6.76 7.09
C LEU A 89 0.73 5.98 8.19
N VAL A 90 2.07 5.97 8.14
CA VAL A 90 2.92 5.33 9.15
C VAL A 90 2.76 6.01 10.51
N THR A 91 2.81 7.35 10.55
CA THR A 91 2.64 8.13 11.77
C THR A 91 1.28 7.88 12.41
N ARG A 92 0.19 7.92 11.64
CA ARG A 92 -1.16 7.61 12.13
C ARG A 92 -1.25 6.22 12.77
N LYS A 93 -0.59 5.23 12.18
CA LYS A 93 -0.57 3.85 12.72
C LYS A 93 0.27 3.76 13.99
N HIS A 94 1.41 4.44 14.03
CA HIS A 94 2.29 4.52 15.18
C HIS A 94 1.63 5.20 16.39
N GLU A 95 0.91 6.30 16.16
CA GLU A 95 0.15 7.01 17.19
C GLU A 95 -1.02 6.18 17.72
N ARG A 96 -1.73 5.46 16.84
CA ARG A 96 -2.87 4.60 17.24
C ARG A 96 -2.49 3.46 18.18
N ILE A 97 -1.24 3.02 18.15
CA ILE A 97 -0.71 2.04 19.10
C ILE A 97 -0.01 2.66 20.30
N GLY A 98 -0.15 3.97 20.53
CA GLY A 98 0.47 4.64 21.67
C GLY A 98 2.00 4.56 21.65
N HIS A 99 2.61 4.62 20.46
CA HIS A 99 4.06 4.61 20.30
C HIS A 99 4.78 3.33 20.79
N CYS A 100 4.12 2.17 20.75
CA CYS A 100 4.70 0.86 21.14
C CYS A 100 5.88 0.35 20.27
N GLY A 101 6.59 1.25 19.58
CA GLY A 101 7.80 0.94 18.83
C GLY A 101 7.56 0.42 17.41
N ILE A 102 8.67 0.12 16.74
CA ILE A 102 8.72 -0.17 15.29
C ILE A 102 8.05 -1.51 14.98
N SER A 103 8.34 -2.57 15.75
CA SER A 103 7.78 -3.91 15.50
C SER A 103 6.24 -3.92 15.57
N ALA A 104 5.69 -3.24 16.58
CA ALA A 104 4.24 -3.10 16.74
C ALA A 104 3.63 -2.24 15.60
N THR A 105 4.33 -1.18 15.17
CA THR A 105 3.89 -0.34 14.04
C THR A 105 3.86 -1.13 12.73
N LEU A 106 4.91 -1.92 12.45
CA LEU A 106 4.99 -2.79 11.27
C LEU A 106 3.87 -3.83 11.27
N THR A 107 3.61 -4.45 12.42
CA THR A 107 2.50 -5.41 12.57
C THR A 107 1.15 -4.77 12.25
N GLN A 108 0.93 -3.51 12.64
CA GLN A 108 -0.32 -2.79 12.34
C GLN A 108 -0.45 -2.29 10.90
N LEU A 109 0.68 -2.09 10.22
CA LEU A 109 0.72 -1.76 8.80
C LEU A 109 0.30 -2.98 7.96
N GLY A 110 0.69 -4.18 8.36
CA GLY A 110 0.32 -5.44 7.68
C GLY A 110 -1.08 -6.00 8.00
N LYS A 111 -1.93 -5.26 8.72
CA LYS A 111 -3.30 -5.69 9.13
C LYS A 111 -4.43 -5.14 8.25
N LYS A 112 -4.11 -4.42 7.17
CA LYS A 112 -5.09 -3.89 6.21
C LYS A 112 -5.11 -4.74 4.96
#